data_AF-A0A101H646-F1
#
_entry.id   AF-A0A101H646-F1
#
_cell.length_a   1.000
_cell.length_b   1.000
_cell.length_c   1.000
_cell.angle_alpha   90.00
_cell.angle_beta   90.00
_cell.angle_gamma   90.00
#
_symmetry.space_group_name_H-M   'P 1'
#
loop_
_entity.id
_entity.type
_entity.pdbx_description
1 polymer ?
#
loop_
_entity_poly.entity_id
_entity_poly.type
_entity_poly.pdbx_seq_one_letter_code
_entity_poly.pdbx_strand_id
1 'polypeptide(L)'
;MSIRISFTLENDLAHQIEEFATEKRIERNEAILRLIEAGVEKYSEDDTFVPVPRERSFEEVKMIKRSLESLTDAVVDLKKEIRVVHHILDLKWQKDQTPIPQETRRWWEFWKGI
;
A
#
# COMPACT_ATOMS: atom_id res chain seq x y z
N MET A 1 21.63 8.73 24.69
CA MET A 1 20.42 8.28 23.96
C MET A 1 20.83 7.91 22.54
N SER A 2 20.40 6.77 22.02
CA SER A 2 20.62 6.39 20.62
C SER A 2 19.35 6.62 19.82
N ILE A 3 19.49 7.20 18.62
CA ILE A 3 18.39 7.41 17.68
C ILE A 3 18.65 6.48 16.50
N ARG A 4 17.64 5.68 16.13
CA ARG A 4 17.69 4.89 14.90
C ARG A 4 17.16 5.74 13.75
N ILE A 5 17.96 5.88 12.71
CA ILE A 5 17.59 6.60 11.49
C ILE A 5 17.62 5.60 10.33
N SER A 6 16.61 5.64 9.49
CA SER A 6 16.52 4.87 8.25
C SER A 6 16.12 5.81 7.12
N PHE A 7 16.82 5.74 6.00
CA PHE A 7 16.53 6.56 4.83
C PHE A 7 16.84 5.77 3.55
N THR A 8 16.20 6.15 2.46
CA THR A 8 16.50 5.66 1.12
C THR A 8 17.46 6.62 0.43
N LEU A 9 18.35 6.06 -0.39
CA LEU A 9 19.35 6.81 -1.16
C LEU A 9 19.22 6.45 -2.64
N GLU A 10 19.55 7.41 -3.50
CA GLU A 10 19.82 7.14 -4.90
C GLU A 10 21.03 6.21 -5.04
N ASN A 11 21.03 5.36 -6.07
CA ASN A 11 22.07 4.33 -6.27
C ASN A 11 23.48 4.94 -6.34
N ASP A 12 23.64 6.04 -7.07
CA ASP A 12 24.93 6.71 -7.22
C ASP A 12 25.49 7.20 -5.88
N LEU A 13 24.63 7.75 -5.01
CA LEU A 13 25.04 8.20 -3.68
C LEU A 13 25.36 7.03 -2.76
N ALA A 14 24.61 5.93 -2.85
CA ALA A 14 24.92 4.71 -2.13
C ALA A 14 26.29 4.16 -2.55
N HIS A 15 26.60 4.17 -3.86
CA HIS A 15 27.89 3.74 -4.38
C HIS A 15 29.05 4.59 -3.87
N GLN A 16 28.92 5.91 -3.88
CA GLN A 16 29.94 6.83 -3.33
C GLN A 16 30.23 6.57 -1.85
N ILE A 17 29.20 6.23 -1.06
CA ILE A 17 29.37 5.88 0.36
C ILE A 17 30.14 4.57 0.50
N GLU A 18 29.85 3.55 -0.33
CA GLU A 18 30.57 2.27 -0.32
C GLU A 18 32.03 2.43 -0.75
N GLU A 19 32.31 3.26 -1.78
CA GLU A 19 33.67 3.59 -2.19
C GLU A 19 34.45 4.25 -1.04
N PHE A 20 33.86 5.25 -0.39
CA PHE A 20 34.47 5.91 0.76
C PHE A 20 34.71 4.94 1.94
N ALA A 21 33.74 4.07 2.25
CA ALA A 21 33.86 3.06 3.29
C ALA A 21 35.02 2.09 2.98
N THR A 22 35.15 1.68 1.71
CA THR A 22 36.22 0.79 1.25
C THR A 22 37.59 1.47 1.33
N GLU A 23 37.69 2.73 0.87
CA GLU A 23 38.93 3.50 0.93
C GLU A 23 39.42 3.68 2.37
N LYS A 24 38.50 4.01 3.29
CA LYS A 24 38.80 4.23 4.71
C LYS A 24 38.84 2.94 5.53
N ARG A 25 38.49 1.78 4.93
CA ARG A 25 38.40 0.46 5.58
C ARG A 25 37.52 0.46 6.84
N ILE A 26 36.37 1.10 6.74
CA ILE A 26 35.38 1.21 7.83
C ILE A 26 34.05 0.59 7.40
N GLU A 27 33.20 0.29 8.38
CA GLU A 27 31.85 -0.17 8.08
C GLU A 27 31.02 0.96 7.43
N ARG A 28 30.08 0.57 6.56
CA ARG A 28 29.20 1.51 5.86
C ARG A 28 28.45 2.46 6.80
N ASN A 29 27.96 1.95 7.93
CA ASN A 29 27.22 2.79 8.89
C ASN A 29 28.15 3.83 9.54
N GLU A 30 29.41 3.46 9.82
CA GLU A 30 30.40 4.40 10.34
C GLU A 30 30.80 5.43 9.27
N ALA A 31 30.97 5.01 8.02
CA ALA A 31 31.21 5.90 6.89
C ALA A 31 30.10 6.97 6.75
N ILE A 32 28.84 6.55 6.83
CA ILE A 32 27.68 7.46 6.79
C ILE A 32 27.78 8.50 7.92
N LEU A 33 28.08 8.07 9.15
CA LEU A 33 28.18 8.98 10.29
C LEU A 33 29.31 9.99 10.10
N ARG A 34 30.50 9.55 9.68
CA ARG A 34 31.64 10.46 9.44
C ARG A 34 31.36 11.47 8.34
N LEU A 35 30.68 11.07 7.27
CA LEU A 35 30.29 11.98 6.18
C LEU A 35 29.25 13.02 6.66
N ILE A 36 28.33 12.62 7.54
CA ILE A 36 27.38 13.55 8.16
C ILE A 36 28.12 14.53 9.09
N GLU A 37 28.99 14.04 9.96
CA GLU A 37 29.78 14.86 10.88
C GLU A 37 30.63 15.90 10.13
N ALA A 38 31.39 15.47 9.12
CA ALA A 38 32.18 16.37 8.28
C ALA A 38 31.32 17.41 7.54
N GLY A 39 30.10 17.02 7.11
CA GLY A 39 29.15 17.93 6.49
C GLY A 39 28.61 18.98 7.47
N VAL A 40 28.36 18.60 8.72
CA VAL A 40 27.91 19.51 9.79
C VAL A 40 29.03 20.47 10.19
N GLU A 41 30.25 19.96 10.38
CA GLU A 41 31.43 20.79 10.69
C GLU A 41 31.64 21.85 9.61
N LYS A 42 31.63 21.44 8.34
CA LYS A 42 31.76 22.36 7.21
C LYS A 42 30.65 23.41 7.14
N TYR A 43 29.41 23.03 7.44
CA TYR A 43 28.29 23.98 7.51
C TYR A 43 28.44 24.97 8.68
N SER A 44 29.03 24.53 9.78
CA SER A 44 29.26 25.39 10.95
C SER A 44 30.44 26.35 10.79
N GLU A 45 31.46 25.98 10.00
CA GLU A 45 32.63 26.81 9.72
C GLU A 45 32.35 27.84 8.61
N ASP A 46 31.66 27.43 7.54
CA ASP A 46 31.23 28.31 6.46
C ASP A 46 29.76 28.68 6.66
N ASP A 47 29.49 29.82 7.32
CA ASP A 47 28.14 30.41 7.50
C ASP A 47 27.42 30.74 6.16
N THR A 48 28.12 30.52 5.04
CA THR A 48 27.64 30.67 3.66
C THR A 48 27.44 29.35 2.92
N PHE A 49 27.75 28.19 3.51
CA PHE A 49 27.57 26.89 2.86
C PHE A 49 26.08 26.56 2.76
N VAL A 50 25.44 27.01 1.69
CA VAL A 50 24.08 26.57 1.35
C VAL A 50 24.21 25.33 0.47
N PRO A 51 23.90 24.12 0.98
CA PRO A 51 23.88 22.94 0.12
C PRO A 51 22.89 23.20 -1.02
N VAL A 52 23.33 22.94 -2.25
CA VAL A 52 22.49 23.11 -3.45
C VAL A 52 21.20 22.33 -3.23
N PRO A 53 20.01 22.93 -3.46
CA PRO A 53 18.75 22.21 -3.39
C PRO A 53 18.82 21.03 -4.35
N ARG A 54 19.03 19.82 -3.81
CA ARG A 54 18.90 18.60 -4.60
C ARG A 54 17.40 18.37 -4.77
N GLU A 55 16.91 18.58 -5.98
CA GLU A 55 15.66 17.96 -6.42
C GLU A 55 15.87 16.45 -6.38
N ARG A 56 15.61 15.83 -5.23
CA ARG A 56 15.58 14.36 -5.14
C ARG A 56 14.54 13.89 -6.14
N SER A 57 14.98 13.21 -7.20
CA SER A 57 14.09 12.60 -8.18
C SER A 57 13.49 11.35 -7.54
N PHE A 58 12.55 11.55 -6.61
CA PHE A 58 11.73 10.48 -6.04
C PHE A 58 10.70 9.98 -7.07
N GLU A 59 11.15 9.74 -8.30
CA GLU A 59 10.37 9.18 -9.38
C GLU A 59 9.84 7.80 -8.98
N GLU A 60 10.61 7.04 -8.19
CA GLU A 60 10.16 5.80 -7.56
C GLU A 60 8.98 6.02 -6.61
N VAL A 61 9.01 7.04 -5.74
CA VAL A 61 7.88 7.33 -4.84
C VAL A 61 6.66 7.77 -5.63
N LYS A 62 6.85 8.54 -6.70
CA LYS A 62 5.78 8.96 -7.61
C LYS A 62 5.17 7.77 -8.35
N MET A 63 5.99 6.82 -8.80
CA MET A 63 5.53 5.56 -9.39
C MET A 63 4.78 4.71 -8.37
N ILE A 64 5.33 4.53 -7.16
CA ILE A 64 4.68 3.77 -6.08
C ILE A 64 3.32 4.38 -5.76
N LYS A 65 3.24 5.71 -5.63
CA LYS A 65 1.98 6.41 -5.36
C LYS A 65 0.93 6.14 -6.45
N ARG A 66 1.31 6.26 -7.73
CA ARG A 66 0.41 5.96 -8.86
C ARG A 66 -0.05 4.51 -8.87
N SER A 67 0.86 3.57 -8.59
CA SER A 67 0.53 2.15 -8.49
C SER A 67 -0.45 1.87 -7.34
N LEU A 68 -0.28 2.57 -6.21
CA LEU A 68 -1.16 2.47 -5.05
C LEU A 68 -2.56 3.05 -5.33
N GLU A 69 -2.63 4.18 -6.05
CA GLU A 69 -3.88 4.78 -6.52
C GLU A 69 -4.63 3.80 -7.45
N SER A 70 -3.94 3.24 -8.44
CA SER A 70 -4.51 2.24 -9.36
C SER A 70 -5.02 0.98 -8.63
N LEU A 71 -4.27 0.49 -7.64
CA LEU A 71 -4.70 -0.66 -6.83
C LEU A 71 -5.91 -0.33 -5.96
N THR A 72 -5.99 0.89 -5.43
CA THR A 72 -7.15 1.36 -4.66
C THR A 72 -8.40 1.40 -5.54
N ASP A 73 -8.28 1.91 -6.77
CA ASP A 73 -9.39 1.95 -7.73
C ASP A 73 -9.87 0.54 -8.09
N ALA A 74 -8.95 -0.39 -8.35
CA ALA A 74 -9.28 -1.79 -8.64
C ALA A 74 -10.03 -2.46 -7.48
N VAL A 75 -9.64 -2.19 -6.23
CA VAL A 75 -10.34 -2.72 -5.04
C VAL A 75 -11.74 -2.13 -4.90
N VAL A 76 -11.90 -0.84 -5.20
CA VAL A 76 -13.22 -0.18 -5.20
C VAL A 76 -14.14 -0.80 -6.24
N ASP A 77 -13.63 -1.09 -7.43
CA ASP A 77 -14.42 -1.72 -8.49
C ASP A 77 -14.77 -3.18 -8.16
N LEU A 78 -13.82 -3.96 -7.64
CA LEU A 78 -14.10 -5.32 -7.14
C LEU A 78 -15.21 -5.31 -6.08
N LYS A 79 -15.20 -4.34 -5.17
CA LYS A 79 -16.26 -4.19 -4.15
C LYS A 79 -17.63 -3.93 -4.77
N LYS A 80 -17.70 -3.15 -5.86
CA LYS A 80 -18.97 -2.92 -6.60
C LYS A 80 -19.44 -4.21 -7.27
N GLU A 81 -18.55 -4.94 -7.92
CA GLU A 81 -18.88 -6.22 -8.56
C GLU A 81 -19.39 -7.24 -7.56
N ILE A 82 -18.72 -7.41 -6.41
CA ILE A 82 -19.18 -8.30 -5.33
C ILE A 82 -20.58 -7.92 -4.86
N ARG A 83 -20.89 -6.63 -4.74
CA ARG A 83 -22.24 -6.17 -4.36
C ARG A 83 -23.28 -6.59 -5.40
N VAL A 84 -22.96 -6.47 -6.69
CA VAL A 84 -23.85 -6.90 -7.78
C VAL A 84 -24.05 -8.41 -7.74
N VAL A 85 -22.98 -9.18 -7.58
CA VAL A 85 -23.06 -10.65 -7.45
C VAL A 85 -23.93 -11.05 -6.27
N HIS A 86 -23.74 -10.42 -5.12
CA HIS A 86 -24.56 -10.68 -3.93
C HIS A 86 -26.04 -10.39 -4.19
N HIS A 87 -26.35 -9.25 -4.81
CA HIS A 87 -27.73 -8.90 -5.16
C HIS A 87 -28.36 -9.91 -6.13
N ILE A 88 -27.62 -10.39 -7.13
CA ILE A 88 -28.10 -11.42 -8.06
C ILE A 88 -28.36 -12.74 -7.33
N LEU A 89 -27.49 -13.13 -6.40
CA LEU A 89 -27.68 -14.33 -5.59
C LEU A 89 -28.91 -14.22 -4.70
N ASP A 90 -29.13 -13.07 -4.05
CA ASP A 90 -30.32 -12.82 -3.24
C ASP A 90 -31.61 -12.92 -4.06
N LEU A 91 -31.62 -12.33 -5.27
CA LEU A 91 -32.76 -12.42 -6.18
C LEU A 91 -33.02 -13.85 -6.65
N LYS A 92 -31.97 -14.63 -6.94
CA LYS A 92 -32.13 -16.06 -7.29
C LYS A 92 -32.65 -16.85 -6.10
N TRP A 93 -32.13 -16.61 -4.90
CA TRP A 93 -32.58 -17.26 -3.68
C TRP A 93 -34.06 -16.99 -3.40
N GLN A 94 -34.51 -15.74 -3.57
CA GLN A 94 -35.92 -15.38 -3.46
C GLN A 94 -36.79 -16.01 -4.54
N LYS A 95 -36.28 -16.17 -5.77
CA LYS A 95 -37.01 -16.79 -6.88
C LYS A 95 -37.14 -18.30 -6.71
N ASP A 96 -36.10 -18.96 -6.20
CA ASP A 96 -36.11 -20.40 -5.91
C ASP A 96 -36.98 -20.72 -4.68
N GLN A 97 -37.25 -19.72 -3.83
CA GLN A 97 -38.36 -19.72 -2.88
C GLN A 97 -39.69 -19.41 -3.58
N THR A 98 -40.08 -20.23 -4.56
CA THR A 98 -41.50 -20.30 -4.93
C THR A 98 -42.32 -20.61 -3.66
N PRO A 99 -43.38 -19.85 -3.35
CA PRO A 99 -44.30 -20.26 -2.31
C PRO A 99 -44.87 -21.59 -2.77
N ILE A 100 -44.57 -22.67 -2.03
CA ILE A 100 -45.36 -23.89 -2.13
C ILE A 100 -46.81 -23.41 -2.04
N PRO A 101 -47.67 -23.64 -3.05
CA PRO A 101 -49.08 -23.33 -2.90
C PRO A 101 -49.50 -24.10 -1.66
N GLN A 102 -49.88 -23.40 -0.59
CA GLN A 102 -50.51 -24.08 0.53
C GLN A 102 -51.70 -24.79 -0.07
N GLU A 103 -51.57 -26.11 -0.17
CA GLU A 103 -52.59 -27.02 -0.63
C GLU A 103 -53.76 -26.79 0.34
N THR A 104 -54.69 -25.91 -0.05
CA THR A 104 -55.90 -25.60 0.71
C THR A 104 -56.87 -26.76 0.52
N ARG A 105 -56.47 -27.94 0.95
CA ARG A 105 -57.33 -29.06 1.25
C ARG A 105 -56.60 -29.96 2.22
N ARG A 106 -57.10 -29.94 3.44
CA ARG A 106 -56.61 -30.82 4.49
C ARG A 106 -56.95 -32.26 4.09
N TRP A 107 -56.01 -33.20 4.26
CA TRP A 107 -56.17 -34.61 3.83
C TRP A 107 -57.41 -35.32 4.40
N TRP A 108 -58.04 -34.77 5.44
CA TRP A 108 -59.29 -35.25 6.04
C TRP A 108 -60.58 -34.66 5.43
N GLU A 109 -60.52 -33.76 4.45
CA GLU A 109 -61.68 -33.13 3.82
C GLU A 109 -62.24 -33.91 2.62
N PHE A 110 -61.78 -35.13 2.38
CA PHE A 110 -62.14 -35.94 1.20
C PHE A 110 -63.62 -36.39 1.16
N TRP A 111 -64.34 -36.37 2.28
CA TRP A 111 -65.74 -36.78 2.36
C TRP A 111 -66.76 -35.66 2.07
N LYS A 112 -66.34 -34.38 1.94
CA LYS A 112 -67.27 -33.24 1.80
C LYS A 112 -67.84 -33.04 0.38
N GLY A 113 -67.76 -34.06 -0.48
CA GLY A 113 -68.19 -34.00 -1.88
C GLY A 113 -69.12 -35.12 -2.33
N ILE A 114 -69.80 -35.79 -1.40
CA ILE A 114 -70.90 -36.73 -1.67
C ILE A 114 -72.19 -36.15 -1.11
#